data_AF-A0A1G2YST7-F1
#
_entry.id   AF-A0A1G2YST7-F1
#
_cell.length_a   1.000
_cell.length_b   1.000
_cell.length_c   1.000
_cell.angle_alpha   90.00
_cell.angle_beta   90.00
_cell.angle_gamma   90.00
#
_symmetry.space_group_name_H-M   'P 1'
#
loop_
_entity.id
_entity.type
_entity.pdbx_description
1 polymer ?
#
loop_
_entity_poly.entity_id
_entity_poly.type
_entity_poly.pdbx_seq_one_letter_code
_entity_poly.pdbx_strand_id
1 'polypeptide(L)'
;MESAGRANKCWALFAIVIAVCSLCVGQPAFAGSIVGWGSNDYGETTPPDGDDFVAIAAGAGNSLALKSEGSIVGWGENRKGEATPPDGNDFVAIAAGYNNGLAIRRSCEYVLAGDLNDDCKVDFSDFEILAAHWLIDCNLNPENPACVPK
;
A
#
# COMPACT_ATOMS: atom_id res chain seq x y z
N MET A 1 3.18 -44.68 7.70
CA MET A 1 1.70 -44.69 7.61
C MET A 1 1.22 -44.40 9.03
N GLU A 2 0.70 -43.24 9.42
CA GLU A 2 -0.03 -42.17 8.73
C GLU A 2 0.45 -40.80 9.23
N SER A 3 0.37 -39.79 8.36
CA SER A 3 0.56 -38.39 8.71
C SER A 3 -0.73 -37.83 9.28
N ALA A 4 -0.72 -37.32 10.51
CA ALA A 4 -1.82 -36.50 11.03
C ALA A 4 -1.36 -35.05 11.10
N GLY A 5 -1.76 -34.27 10.10
CA GLY A 5 -1.52 -32.83 10.01
C GLY A 5 -2.12 -32.11 11.21
N ARG A 6 -1.28 -31.35 11.93
CA ARG A 6 -1.73 -30.51 13.03
C ARG A 6 -2.35 -29.25 12.44
N ALA A 7 -3.68 -29.23 12.39
CA ALA A 7 -4.47 -28.09 11.98
C ALA A 7 -4.18 -26.87 12.88
N ASN A 8 -3.72 -25.78 12.26
CA ASN A 8 -3.51 -24.48 12.90
C ASN A 8 -4.88 -23.88 13.26
N LYS A 9 -5.27 -24.00 14.54
CA LYS A 9 -6.45 -23.33 15.09
C LYS A 9 -6.02 -21.98 15.67
N CYS A 10 -6.22 -20.90 14.91
CA CYS A 10 -6.15 -19.54 15.43
C CYS A 10 -7.44 -19.25 16.22
N TRP A 11 -7.32 -19.10 17.54
CA TRP A 11 -8.41 -18.69 18.41
C TRP A 11 -8.39 -17.16 18.46
N ALA A 12 -9.31 -16.50 17.75
CA ALA A 12 -9.57 -15.08 17.91
C ALA A 12 -10.60 -14.89 19.05
N LEU A 13 -10.17 -14.31 20.17
CA LEU A 13 -11.06 -13.81 21.22
C LEU A 13 -10.77 -12.32 21.46
N PHE A 14 -11.82 -11.52 21.27
CA PHE A 14 -12.13 -10.22 21.87
C PHE A 14 -11.11 -9.05 21.76
N ALA A 15 -11.49 -8.10 20.90
CA ALA A 15 -11.43 -6.64 21.09
C ALA A 15 -10.13 -6.03 21.69
N ILE A 16 -9.25 -5.55 20.80
CA ILE A 16 -8.79 -4.16 20.65
C ILE A 16 -7.94 -4.14 19.37
N VAL A 17 -8.25 -3.21 18.47
CA VAL A 17 -7.57 -3.05 17.18
C VAL A 17 -6.15 -2.53 17.40
N ILE A 18 -5.19 -3.44 17.58
CA ILE A 18 -3.81 -3.27 17.13
C ILE A 18 -3.41 -4.59 16.47
N ALA A 19 -3.66 -4.71 15.17
CA ALA A 19 -3.11 -5.78 14.35
C ALA A 19 -1.79 -5.31 13.75
N VAL A 20 -0.73 -5.28 14.55
CA VAL A 20 0.62 -5.49 14.00
C VAL A 20 0.88 -6.98 14.12
N CYS A 21 0.34 -7.74 13.16
CA CYS A 21 0.80 -9.11 12.92
C CYS A 21 2.15 -8.98 12.21
N SER A 22 3.23 -8.82 12.99
CA SER A 22 4.60 -8.63 12.49
C SER A 22 5.21 -9.90 11.87
N LEU A 23 4.41 -10.86 11.40
CA LEU A 23 4.86 -12.12 10.81
C LEU A 23 4.22 -12.46 9.45
N CYS A 24 3.52 -11.51 8.83
CA CYS A 24 2.92 -11.70 7.53
C CYS A 24 3.74 -10.99 6.44
N VAL A 25 4.97 -11.45 6.21
CA VAL A 25 5.68 -11.10 4.98
C VAL A 25 4.94 -11.82 3.83
N GLY A 26 4.13 -11.07 3.08
CA GLY A 26 3.45 -11.57 1.88
C GLY A 26 1.98 -11.99 2.04
N GLN A 27 1.22 -11.43 3.00
CA GLN A 27 -0.24 -11.54 2.91
C GLN A 27 -0.71 -10.91 1.57
N PRO A 28 -1.51 -11.61 0.73
CA PRO A 28 -2.26 -10.92 -0.30
C PRO A 28 -3.12 -9.89 0.45
N ALA A 29 -2.88 -8.61 0.19
CA ALA A 29 -3.76 -7.58 0.69
C ALA A 29 -5.13 -7.90 0.09
N PHE A 30 -6.05 -8.37 0.92
CA PHE A 30 -7.42 -8.62 0.46
C PHE A 30 -7.99 -7.25 0.13
N ALA A 31 -7.98 -6.93 -1.16
CA ALA A 31 -8.60 -5.73 -1.67
C ALA A 31 -10.11 -5.92 -1.66
N GLY A 32 -10.85 -4.84 -1.43
CA GLY A 32 -12.30 -4.88 -1.43
C GLY A 32 -12.92 -3.51 -1.63
N SER A 33 -14.25 -3.48 -1.64
CA SER A 33 -15.03 -2.25 -1.71
C SER A 33 -15.33 -1.69 -0.33
N ILE A 34 -15.58 -0.38 -0.26
CA ILE A 34 -15.89 0.32 0.97
C ILE A 34 -17.40 0.52 1.06
N VAL A 35 -17.96 0.24 2.23
CA VAL A 35 -19.37 0.51 2.55
C VAL A 35 -19.40 1.54 3.67
N GLY A 36 -20.08 2.67 3.44
CA GLY A 36 -20.23 3.73 4.44
C GLY A 36 -21.61 3.72 5.11
N TRP A 37 -21.65 4.05 6.40
CA TRP A 37 -22.88 4.25 7.17
C TRP A 37 -22.67 5.29 8.26
N GLY A 38 -23.70 6.08 8.59
CA GLY A 38 -23.66 7.09 9.67
C GLY A 38 -23.92 8.50 9.18
N SER A 39 -23.32 9.49 9.84
CA SER A 39 -23.32 10.90 9.41
C SER A 39 -22.78 11.03 7.98
N ASN A 40 -23.36 11.95 7.21
CA ASN A 40 -22.93 12.18 5.83
C ASN A 40 -23.04 13.65 5.42
N ASP A 41 -22.87 14.56 6.37
CA ASP A 41 -23.07 16.00 6.14
C ASP A 41 -22.07 16.55 5.11
N TYR A 42 -20.91 15.88 4.95
CA TYR A 42 -19.86 16.24 4.02
C TYR A 42 -19.60 15.18 2.94
N GLY A 43 -20.39 14.10 2.91
CA GLY A 43 -20.15 12.96 2.01
C GLY A 43 -19.18 11.92 2.57
N GLU A 44 -18.80 12.01 3.85
CA GLU A 44 -17.79 11.15 4.49
C GLU A 44 -18.17 9.66 4.52
N THR A 45 -19.46 9.34 4.43
CA THR A 45 -19.99 7.97 4.32
C THR A 45 -20.51 7.61 2.91
N THR A 46 -20.19 8.43 1.90
CA THR A 46 -20.33 8.11 0.47
C THR A 46 -18.96 7.77 -0.11
N PRO A 47 -18.44 6.55 0.09
CA PRO A 47 -17.12 6.17 -0.41
C PRO A 47 -17.07 6.18 -1.95
N PRO A 48 -15.87 6.37 -2.52
CA PRO A 48 -15.66 6.21 -3.95
C PRO A 48 -15.89 4.76 -4.38
N ASP A 49 -16.34 4.58 -5.62
CA ASP A 49 -16.43 3.26 -6.24
C ASP A 49 -15.04 2.63 -6.40
N GLY A 50 -14.96 1.32 -6.20
CA GLY A 50 -13.73 0.55 -6.34
C GLY A 50 -13.77 -0.73 -5.52
N ASP A 51 -12.90 -1.68 -5.87
CA ASP A 51 -12.70 -2.96 -5.20
C ASP A 51 -11.21 -3.22 -4.88
N ASP A 52 -10.37 -2.20 -5.06
CA ASP A 52 -8.92 -2.27 -4.89
C ASP A 52 -8.44 -1.66 -3.55
N PHE A 53 -9.34 -1.43 -2.58
CA PHE A 53 -8.98 -0.82 -1.29
C PHE A 53 -8.48 -1.83 -0.28
N VAL A 54 -7.37 -1.50 0.40
CA VAL A 54 -6.69 -2.38 1.37
C VAL A 54 -6.65 -1.82 2.79
N ALA A 55 -6.87 -0.51 2.96
CA ALA A 55 -7.05 0.12 4.28
C ALA A 55 -7.93 1.36 4.18
N ILE A 56 -8.55 1.74 5.30
CA ILE A 56 -9.36 2.95 5.45
C ILE A 56 -8.97 3.72 6.72
N ALA A 57 -9.13 5.04 6.71
CA ALA A 57 -9.03 5.89 7.89
C ALA A 57 -10.14 6.95 7.86
N ALA A 58 -10.92 7.03 8.94
CA ALA A 58 -12.01 8.01 9.07
C ALA A 58 -11.59 9.14 10.01
N GLY A 59 -11.70 10.38 9.54
CA GLY A 59 -11.53 11.61 10.31
C GLY A 59 -12.87 12.14 10.82
N ALA A 60 -12.89 13.42 11.24
CA ALA A 60 -14.11 14.02 11.81
C ALA A 60 -15.18 14.34 10.77
N GLY A 61 -14.77 14.72 9.56
CA GLY A 61 -15.64 14.99 8.42
C GLY A 61 -15.09 14.49 7.09
N ASN A 62 -13.93 13.84 7.08
CA ASN A 62 -13.26 13.31 5.90
C ASN A 62 -12.93 11.82 6.09
N SER A 63 -12.67 11.14 4.99
CA SER A 63 -12.29 9.74 4.95
C SER A 63 -11.17 9.54 3.94
N LEU A 64 -10.26 8.62 4.23
CA LEU A 64 -9.13 8.23 3.39
C LEU A 64 -9.17 6.72 3.14
N ALA A 65 -8.75 6.29 1.96
CA ALA A 65 -8.54 4.89 1.63
C ALA A 65 -7.19 4.69 0.94
N LEU A 66 -6.49 3.62 1.31
CA LEU A 66 -5.29 3.15 0.65
C LEU A 66 -5.68 2.07 -0.34
N LYS A 67 -5.27 2.23 -1.60
CA LYS A 67 -5.43 1.23 -2.65
C LYS A 67 -4.31 0.19 -2.61
N SER A 68 -4.54 -0.98 -3.17
CA SER A 68 -3.58 -2.08 -3.24
C SER A 68 -2.31 -1.72 -4.03
N GLU A 69 -2.45 -0.82 -4.99
CA GLU A 69 -1.35 -0.24 -5.76
C GLU A 69 -0.53 0.79 -4.97
N GLY A 70 -0.95 1.16 -3.74
CA GLY A 70 -0.27 2.08 -2.84
C GLY A 70 -0.64 3.55 -3.01
N SER A 71 -1.66 3.88 -3.82
CA SER A 71 -2.22 5.23 -3.95
C SER A 71 -3.28 5.50 -2.87
N ILE A 72 -3.53 6.77 -2.57
CA ILE A 72 -4.51 7.18 -1.54
C ILE A 72 -5.63 7.97 -2.20
N VAL A 73 -6.88 7.64 -1.84
CA VAL A 73 -8.07 8.44 -2.22
C VAL A 73 -8.67 9.05 -0.96
N GLY A 74 -8.95 10.36 -1.01
CA GLY A 74 -9.65 11.08 0.04
C GLY A 74 -11.04 11.53 -0.41
N TRP A 75 -12.01 11.51 0.48
CA TRP A 75 -13.37 12.04 0.26
C TRP A 75 -13.96 12.64 1.54
N GLY A 76 -15.08 13.36 1.42
CA GLY A 76 -15.71 14.09 2.54
C GLY A 76 -15.35 15.58 2.58
N GLU A 77 -15.28 16.16 3.78
CA GLU A 77 -14.90 17.56 4.00
C GLU A 77 -13.48 17.83 3.51
N ASN A 78 -13.32 18.91 2.73
CA ASN A 78 -12.05 19.26 2.11
C ASN A 78 -11.74 20.77 2.17
N ARG A 79 -12.24 21.47 3.19
CA ARG A 79 -12.10 22.93 3.28
C ARG A 79 -10.66 23.39 3.56
N LYS A 80 -9.80 22.51 4.10
CA LYS A 80 -8.37 22.73 4.34
C LYS A 80 -7.48 21.77 3.56
N GLY A 81 -8.03 20.96 2.66
CA GLY A 81 -7.28 19.94 1.91
C GLY A 81 -7.22 18.57 2.61
N GLU A 82 -8.06 18.31 3.61
CA GLU A 82 -8.08 17.07 4.40
C GLU A 82 -8.38 15.81 3.59
N ALA A 83 -9.10 15.98 2.48
CA ALA A 83 -9.43 14.92 1.52
C ALA A 83 -8.61 15.04 0.22
N THR A 84 -7.50 15.79 0.25
CA THR A 84 -6.54 15.91 -0.86
C THR A 84 -5.21 15.26 -0.45
N PRO A 85 -5.14 13.91 -0.44
CA PRO A 85 -3.89 13.22 -0.16
C PRO A 85 -2.82 13.55 -1.22
N PRO A 86 -1.52 13.41 -0.89
CA PRO A 86 -0.47 13.61 -1.88
C PRO A 86 -0.54 12.58 -3.01
N ASP A 87 -0.14 13.02 -4.21
CA ASP A 87 0.02 12.11 -5.35
C ASP A 87 1.13 11.08 -5.09
N GLY A 88 0.93 9.87 -5.62
CA GLY A 88 1.89 8.76 -5.53
C GLY A 88 1.19 7.42 -5.33
N ASN A 89 1.98 6.36 -5.44
CA ASN A 89 1.56 4.97 -5.27
C ASN A 89 2.50 4.19 -4.34
N ASP A 90 3.27 4.91 -3.54
CA ASP A 90 4.31 4.37 -2.67
C ASP A 90 3.88 4.40 -1.19
N PHE A 91 2.59 4.55 -0.90
CA PHE A 91 2.08 4.56 0.48
C PHE A 91 1.78 3.16 0.99
N VAL A 92 2.02 2.95 2.28
CA VAL A 92 1.84 1.64 2.96
C VAL A 92 0.92 1.73 4.19
N ALA A 93 0.65 2.93 4.68
CA ALA A 93 -0.30 3.14 5.78
C ALA A 93 -0.90 4.55 5.72
N ILE A 94 -2.10 4.71 6.26
CA ILE A 94 -2.84 5.97 6.35
C ILE A 94 -3.42 6.18 7.74
N ALA A 95 -3.58 7.43 8.15
CA ALA A 95 -4.32 7.86 9.33
C ALA A 95 -5.02 9.19 9.06
N ALA A 96 -6.19 9.38 9.66
CA ALA A 96 -6.98 10.61 9.55
C ALA A 96 -7.24 11.19 10.94
N GLY A 97 -7.21 12.52 11.05
CA GLY A 97 -7.52 13.29 12.25
C GLY A 97 -8.69 14.25 12.02
N TYR A 98 -8.74 15.34 12.80
CA TYR A 98 -9.84 16.31 12.69
C TYR A 98 -9.74 17.16 11.41
N ASN A 99 -8.56 17.72 11.13
CA ASN A 99 -8.28 18.55 9.95
C ASN A 99 -6.99 18.09 9.22
N ASN A 100 -6.59 16.82 9.36
CA ASN A 100 -5.32 16.34 8.84
C ASN A 100 -5.40 14.89 8.39
N GLY A 101 -4.61 14.57 7.36
CA GLY A 101 -4.30 13.21 6.94
C GLY A 101 -2.80 12.95 7.09
N LEU A 102 -2.42 11.75 7.49
CA LEU A 102 -1.05 11.28 7.55
C LEU A 102 -0.94 10.00 6.73
N ALA A 103 0.19 9.82 6.06
CA ALA A 103 0.51 8.60 5.34
C ALA A 103 1.95 8.21 5.59
N ILE A 104 2.21 6.90 5.65
CA ILE A 104 3.56 6.36 5.63
C ILE A 104 3.88 6.01 4.18
N ARG A 105 4.88 6.69 3.65
CA ARG A 105 5.49 6.37 2.36
C ARG A 105 6.54 5.28 2.56
N ARG A 106 6.57 4.31 1.66
CA ARG A 106 7.64 3.32 1.56
C ARG A 106 8.93 4.07 1.28
N SER A 107 9.92 3.88 2.13
CA SER A 107 11.27 4.36 1.89
C SER A 107 12.19 3.15 1.93
N CYS A 108 12.90 2.88 0.82
CA CYS A 108 14.01 1.95 0.86
C CYS A 108 15.17 2.64 1.60
N GLU A 109 15.42 2.24 2.85
CA GLU A 109 16.57 2.78 3.62
C GLU A 109 17.91 2.32 3.01
N TYR A 110 17.89 1.30 2.15
CA TYR A 110 19.03 0.82 1.39
C TYR A 110 18.65 0.69 -0.08
N VAL A 111 19.32 1.44 -0.95
CA VAL A 111 19.34 1.13 -2.39
C VAL A 111 20.17 -0.14 -2.54
N LEU A 112 19.50 -1.27 -2.69
CA LEU A 112 20.19 -2.53 -2.92
C LEU A 112 20.68 -2.53 -4.37
N ALA A 113 21.98 -2.74 -4.57
CA ALA A 113 22.51 -2.96 -5.91
C ALA A 113 21.82 -4.19 -6.51
N GLY A 114 21.03 -3.99 -7.58
CA GLY A 114 20.24 -5.04 -8.23
C GLY A 114 18.73 -4.99 -7.95
N ASP A 115 18.23 -4.07 -7.12
CA ASP A 115 16.80 -3.73 -7.06
C ASP A 115 16.49 -2.81 -8.25
N LEU A 116 15.74 -3.35 -9.22
CA LEU A 116 15.48 -2.73 -10.51
C LEU A 116 14.04 -2.27 -10.67
N ASN A 117 13.13 -2.72 -9.79
CA ASN A 117 11.73 -2.32 -9.79
C ASN A 117 11.38 -1.34 -8.65
N ASP A 118 12.36 -0.95 -7.83
CA ASP A 118 12.25 -0.05 -6.67
C ASP A 118 11.22 -0.54 -5.63
N ASP A 119 11.05 -1.86 -5.49
CA ASP A 119 10.15 -2.45 -4.50
C ASP A 119 10.82 -2.72 -3.13
N CYS A 120 12.09 -2.36 -3.01
CA CYS A 120 13.00 -2.54 -1.88
C CYS A 120 13.40 -4.00 -1.62
N LYS A 121 13.37 -4.86 -2.63
CA LYS A 121 13.85 -6.24 -2.57
C LYS A 121 14.78 -6.52 -3.75
N VAL A 122 15.55 -7.60 -3.61
CA VAL A 122 16.24 -8.22 -4.74
C VAL A 122 15.67 -9.63 -4.86
N ASP A 123 14.71 -9.80 -5.75
CA ASP A 123 14.02 -11.07 -5.98
C ASP A 123 13.80 -11.37 -7.47
N PHE A 124 12.92 -12.33 -7.77
CA PHE A 124 12.70 -12.76 -9.15
C PHE A 124 12.05 -11.68 -10.02
N SER A 125 11.34 -10.72 -9.44
CA SER A 125 10.77 -9.59 -10.18
C SER A 125 11.84 -8.66 -10.74
N ASP A 126 12.99 -8.53 -10.06
CA ASP A 126 14.16 -7.82 -10.61
C ASP A 126 14.81 -8.57 -11.77
N PHE A 127 14.83 -9.91 -11.67
CA PHE A 127 15.34 -10.74 -12.75
C PHE A 127 14.47 -10.66 -14.02
N GLU A 128 13.16 -10.48 -13.89
CA GLU A 128 12.27 -10.26 -15.05
C GLU A 128 12.64 -8.97 -15.79
N ILE A 129 13.01 -7.91 -15.07
CA ILE A 129 13.50 -6.66 -15.67
C ILE A 129 14.86 -6.86 -16.34
N LEU A 130 15.79 -7.59 -15.71
CA LEU A 130 17.08 -7.95 -16.32
C LEU A 130 16.88 -8.75 -17.62
N ALA A 131 15.99 -9.74 -17.60
CA ALA A 131 15.75 -10.62 -18.73
C ALA A 131 15.06 -9.89 -19.89
N ALA A 132 14.13 -8.98 -19.60
CA ALA A 132 13.50 -8.13 -20.61
C ALA A 132 14.50 -7.20 -21.30
N HIS A 133 15.58 -6.84 -20.61
CA HIS A 133 16.58 -5.89 -21.08
C HIS A 133 18.00 -6.46 -21.19
N TRP A 134 18.13 -7.77 -21.39
CA TRP A 134 19.42 -8.51 -21.38
C TRP A 134 20.42 -8.11 -22.50
N LEU A 135 20.03 -7.16 -23.35
CA LEU A 135 20.81 -6.59 -24.46
C LEU A 135 21.05 -5.08 -24.29
N ILE A 136 20.96 -4.53 -23.07
CA ILE A 136 21.38 -3.14 -22.86
C ILE A 136 22.92 -3.08 -22.91
N ASP A 137 23.43 -2.56 -24.02
CA ASP A 137 24.78 -2.03 -24.08
C ASP A 137 24.77 -0.63 -23.46
N CYS A 138 25.34 -0.48 -22.26
CA CYS A 138 25.44 0.82 -21.59
C CYS A 138 26.29 1.85 -22.35
N ASN A 139 27.08 1.42 -23.36
CA ASN A 139 27.73 2.35 -24.27
C ASN A 139 26.77 2.92 -25.33
N LEU A 140 25.68 2.20 -25.65
CA LEU A 140 24.67 2.62 -26.61
C LEU A 140 23.49 3.32 -25.94
N ASN A 141 23.18 2.99 -24.68
CA ASN A 141 22.09 3.60 -23.92
C ASN A 141 22.51 3.94 -22.47
N PRO A 142 23.30 5.00 -22.27
CA PRO A 142 23.81 5.36 -20.95
C PRO A 142 22.74 5.92 -19.99
N GLU A 143 21.58 6.35 -20.52
CA GLU A 143 20.46 6.86 -19.70
C GLU A 143 19.57 5.73 -19.16
N ASN A 144 19.83 4.48 -19.54
CA ASN A 144 19.07 3.35 -19.03
C ASN A 144 19.29 3.20 -17.52
N PRO A 145 18.23 3.06 -16.71
CA PRO A 145 18.34 2.93 -15.24
C PRO A 145 19.19 1.73 -14.77
N ALA A 146 19.40 0.70 -15.60
CA ALA A 146 20.33 -0.40 -15.30
C ALA A 146 21.82 -0.03 -15.46
N CYS A 147 22.14 1.09 -16.13
CA CYS A 147 23.49 1.56 -16.44
C CYS A 147 23.94 2.74 -15.56
N VAL A 148 23.00 3.43 -14.91
CA VAL A 148 23.31 4.55 -14.02
C VAL A 148 23.81 3.99 -12.69
N PRO A 149 25.03 4.34 -12.24
CA PRO A 149 25.48 3.99 -10.89
C PRO A 149 24.57 4.71 -9.88
N LYS A 150 23.83 3.94 -9.08
CA LYS A 150 23.09 4.48 -7.92
C LYS A 150 24.03 4.67 -6.73
#